data_AF-A0A354WKA7-F1
#
_entry.id   AF-A0A354WKA7-F1
#
_cell.length_a   1.000
_cell.length_b   1.000
_cell.length_c   1.000
_cell.angle_alpha   90.00
_cell.angle_beta   90.00
_cell.angle_gamma   90.00
#
_symmetry.space_group_name_H-M   'P 1'
#
loop_
_entity.id
_entity.type
_entity.pdbx_description
1 polymer ?
#
loop_
_entity_poly.entity_id
_entity_poly.type
_entity_poly.pdbx_seq_one_letter_code
_entity_poly.pdbx_strand_id
1 'polypeptide(L)' 'MNTVQVIGIDLGGTAIKLGCFAPDGTCYQSLTVPTPQPATPEAVLIAIVGAV' A
#
# COMPACT_ATOMS: atom_id res chain seq x y z
N MET A 1 -4.11 -17.42 -18.62
CA MET A 1 -3.48 -17.76 -17.33
C MET A 1 -3.82 -16.64 -16.37
N ASN A 2 -4.28 -16.93 -15.15
CA ASN A 2 -4.46 -15.88 -14.14
C ASN A 2 -3.08 -15.45 -13.65
N THR A 3 -2.65 -14.24 -13.98
CA THR A 3 -1.37 -13.71 -13.51
C THR A 3 -1.53 -13.34 -12.04
N VAL A 4 -0.71 -13.93 -11.18
CA VAL A 4 -0.67 -13.54 -9.76
C VAL A 4 -0.19 -12.10 -9.68
N GLN A 5 -0.94 -11.27 -8.96
CA GLN A 5 -0.56 -9.90 -8.63
C GLN A 5 -0.25 -9.81 -7.14
N VAL A 6 0.68 -8.94 -6.78
CA VAL A 6 1.05 -8.69 -5.38
C VAL A 6 0.89 -7.21 -5.04
N ILE A 7 0.52 -6.92 -3.80
CA ILE A 7 0.46 -5.56 -3.29
C ILE A 7 1.74 -5.28 -2.51
N GLY A 8 2.54 -4.32 -2.96
CA GLY A 8 3.65 -3.76 -2.21
C GLY A 8 3.16 -2.60 -1.33
N ILE A 9 3.57 -2.58 -0.06
CA ILE A 9 3.22 -1.53 0.91
C ILE A 9 4.50 -1.01 1.55
N ASP A 10 4.75 0.29 1.41
CA ASP A 10 5.84 1.03 2.06
C ASP A 10 5.24 2.04 3.04
N LEU A 11 5.41 1.78 4.33
CA LEU A 11 4.89 2.58 5.43
C LEU A 11 5.96 3.54 5.94
N GLY A 12 5.80 4.84 5.68
CA GLY A 12 6.63 5.90 6.23
C GLY A 12 5.92 6.71 7.32
N GLY A 13 6.67 7.60 7.98
CA GLY A 13 6.11 8.49 9.01
C GLY A 13 5.10 9.52 8.48
N THR A 14 5.16 9.86 7.19
CA THR A 14 4.30 10.88 6.55
C THR A 14 3.32 10.29 5.55
N ALA A 15 3.72 9.25 4.82
CA ALA A 15 2.91 8.65 3.77
C ALA A 15 3.02 7.14 3.76
N ILE A 16 1.93 6.50 3.34
CA ILE A 16 1.84 5.08 3.02
C ILE A 16 1.76 4.98 1.49
N LYS A 17 2.73 4.29 0.88
CA LYS A 17 2.79 4.06 -0.57
C LYS A 17 2.37 2.62 -0.84
N LEU A 18 1.44 2.45 -1.77
CA LEU A 18 0.96 1.15 -2.21
C LEU A 18 1.19 1.01 -3.71
N GLY A 19 1.39 -0.23 -4.17
CA GLY A 19 1.35 -0.53 -5.59
C GLY A 19 0.94 -1.97 -5.87
N CYS A 20 0.28 -2.20 -7.00
CA CYS A 20 -0.04 -3.51 -7.52
C CYS A 20 0.99 -3.91 -8.58
N PHE A 21 1.67 -5.05 -8.37
CA PHE A 21 2.80 -5.47 -9.18
C PHE A 21 2.58 -6.87 -9.76
N ALA A 22 3.12 -7.09 -10.97
CA ALA A 22 3.38 -8.42 -11.49
C ALA A 22 4.61 -9.07 -10.81
N PRO A 23 4.79 -10.40 -10.92
CA PRO A 23 5.94 -11.09 -10.35
C PRO A 23 7.29 -10.64 -10.92
N ASP A 24 7.30 -10.02 -12.11
CA ASP A 24 8.48 -9.46 -12.75
C ASP A 24 8.83 -8.03 -12.27
N GLY A 25 8.03 -7.46 -11.37
CA GLY A 25 8.21 -6.12 -10.84
C GLY A 25 7.52 -5.01 -11.63
N THR A 26 6.78 -5.32 -12.70
CA THR A 26 5.97 -4.33 -13.43
C THR A 26 4.89 -3.76 -12.50
N CYS A 27 4.89 -2.44 -12.30
CA CYS A 27 3.88 -1.73 -11.53
C CYS A 27 2.67 -1.40 -12.42
N TYR A 28 1.51 -1.97 -12.11
CA TYR A 28 0.27 -1.68 -12.84
C TYR A 28 -0.46 -0.45 -12.29
N GLN A 29 -0.41 -0.28 -10.98
CA GLN A 29 -1.09 0.82 -10.29
C GLN A 29 -0.31 1.18 -9.04
N SER A 30 -0.30 2.47 -8.70
CA SER A 30 0.22 2.96 -7.44
C SER A 30 -0.76 3.93 -6.79
N LEU A 31 -0.71 3.99 -5.46
CA LEU A 31 -1.49 4.88 -4.64
C LEU A 31 -0.60 5.40 -3.51
N THR A 32 -0.75 6.66 -3.13
CA THR A 32 -0.12 7.22 -1.94
C THR A 32 -1.20 7.85 -1.08
N VAL A 33 -1.28 7.43 0.18
CA VAL A 33 -2.18 8.01 1.18
C VAL A 33 -1.36 8.59 2.33
N PRO A 34 -1.84 9.61 3.04
CA PRO A 34 -1.13 10.13 4.22
C PRO A 34 -1.09 9.07 5.33
N THR A 35 0.02 9.00 6.06
CA THR A 35 0.07 8.24 7.31
C THR A 35 -0.72 9.00 8.37
N PRO A 36 -1.71 8.36 9.03
CA PRO A 36 -2.51 9.03 10.05
C PRO A 36 -1.64 9.52 11.21
N GLN A 37 -2.05 10.61 11.84
CA GLN A 37 -1.37 11.19 13.00
C GLN A 37 -2.35 11.26 14.19
N PRO A 38 -2.02 10.65 15.35
CA PRO A 38 -0.82 9.85 15.61
C PRO A 38 -0.79 8.54 14.80
N ALA A 39 0.40 8.08 14.46
CA ALA A 39 0.62 6.84 13.70
C ALA A 39 0.46 5.58 14.58
N THR A 40 -0.70 5.41 15.20
CA THR A 40 -1.00 4.22 16.01
C THR A 40 -1.20 2.99 15.11
N PRO A 41 -0.90 1.78 15.59
CA PRO A 41 -1.09 0.56 14.80
C PRO A 41 -2.50 0.41 14.22
N GLU A 42 -3.54 0.70 15.00
CA GLU A 42 -4.94 0.58 14.57
C GLU A 42 -5.29 1.58 13.47
N ALA A 43 -4.88 2.84 13.61
CA ALA A 43 -5.17 3.88 12.62
C ALA A 43 -4.44 3.59 11.30
N VAL A 44 -3.17 3.16 11.37
CA VAL A 44 -2.39 2.76 10.20
C VAL A 44 -3.01 1.55 9.52
N LEU A 45 -3.47 0.54 10.28
CA LEU A 45 -4.14 -0.63 9.72
C LEU A 45 -5.41 -0.23 8.95
N ILE A 46 -6.25 0.64 9.53
CA ILE A 46 -7.46 1.14 8.86
C ILE A 46 -7.10 1.87 7.56
N ALA A 47 -6.05 2.71 7.57
CA ALA A 47 -5.61 3.43 6.38
C ALA A 47 -5.09 2.49 5.28
N ILE A 48 -4.35 1.43 5.65
CA ILE A 48 -3.88 0.42 4.70
C ILE A 48 -5.06 -0.36 4.11
N VAL A 49 -5.97 -0.85 4.95
CA VAL A 49 -7.13 -1.64 4.49
C VAL A 49 -8.05 -0.81 3.58
N GLY A 50 -8.23 0.48 3.87
CA GLY A 50 -9.03 1.36 3.00
C GLY A 50 -8.36 1.70 1.66
N ALA A 51 -7.08 1.38 1.49
CA ALA A 51 -6.30 1.66 0.29
C ALA A 51 -6.05 0.42 -0.60
N VAL A 52 -6.49 -0.77 -0.14
CA VAL A 52 -6.42 -2.06 -0.86
C VAL A 52 -7.81 -2.42 -1.40
#